data_AF-A0A8H5LH59-F1
#
_entry.id   AF-A0A8H5LH59-F1
#
_cell.length_a   1.000
_cell.length_b   1.000
_cell.length_c   1.000
_cell.angle_alpha   90.00
_cell.angle_beta   90.00
_cell.angle_gamma   90.00
#
_symmetry.space_group_name_H-M   'P 1'
#
loop_
_entity.id
_entity.type
_entity.pdbx_description
1 polymer ?
#
loop_
_entity_poly.entity_id
_entity_poly.type
_entity_poly.pdbx_seq_one_letter_code
_entity_poly.pdbx_strand_id
1 'polypeptide(L)'
;MTGDTLSLDNSAHSPEEQSAPEENEVSQVMSQPFEAFVLSRAGLGSRLKEAGFVEVGGSQVDSLTYVRRNAQMIQGDGFEHLCYDSESDESSSWSDPDPKETWPPFVNRILMRMILDLPGVSIREFVDRAEFLEGFRCAIIEHEEYYKKRIIQRDINVNNIIISKGQGHLIDFDYSKITAQFKTLKREYPKQIGEKHRLAWLDYFEESAIRATEELYDLRPGEYLVEVCNKYNPSETPDLLLSLDDLGWPKEVPMTFLFFLGRIFNAEPTRAVGTPPFMSCRLGWDDEPHTAIHDVQSFLWVFTYLSLKLAGPGSTRREMSPELDQLFTTLFLDSYASRKTKRQILRSQEKLDMSLSHISPYFEDLKELIRDWHRMLEIAHRYPTGMEYNYPHQVFLRCID
;
A
#
# COMPACT_ATOMS: atom_id res chain seq x y z
N MET A 1 -51.57 31.63 19.52
CA MET A 1 -50.46 31.09 20.31
C MET A 1 -50.76 29.65 20.63
N THR A 2 -50.26 28.74 19.81
CA THR A 2 -50.15 27.30 20.06
C THR A 2 -49.06 26.84 19.09
N GLY A 3 -47.96 26.35 19.65
CA GLY A 3 -46.74 26.04 18.92
C GLY A 3 -46.83 24.73 18.17
N ASP A 4 -46.32 24.74 16.94
CA ASP A 4 -46.10 23.53 16.16
C ASP A 4 -44.69 23.01 16.43
N THR A 5 -44.66 21.82 17.02
CA THR A 5 -43.45 21.02 17.28
C THR A 5 -42.98 20.41 15.96
N LEU A 6 -41.83 20.85 15.46
CA LEU A 6 -41.12 20.20 14.35
C LEU A 6 -40.58 18.84 14.82
N SER A 7 -41.17 17.73 14.35
CA SER A 7 -40.56 16.41 14.49
C SER A 7 -39.51 16.23 13.39
N LEU A 8 -38.24 16.15 13.77
CA LEU A 8 -37.17 15.70 12.89
C LEU A 8 -37.22 14.17 12.83
N ASP A 9 -37.69 13.64 11.71
CA ASP A 9 -37.69 12.22 11.43
C ASP A 9 -36.27 11.81 11.03
N ASN A 10 -35.52 11.25 11.97
CA ASN A 10 -34.21 10.62 11.74
C ASN A 10 -34.42 9.24 11.12
N SER A 11 -34.88 9.18 9.87
CA SER A 11 -34.76 7.96 9.07
C SER A 11 -33.34 7.89 8.51
N ALA A 12 -32.40 7.41 9.33
CA ALA A 12 -31.10 6.99 8.85
C ALA A 12 -31.31 5.93 7.76
N HIS A 13 -30.85 6.22 6.53
CA HIS A 13 -30.79 5.22 5.47
C HIS A 13 -29.99 4.02 5.98
N SER A 14 -30.67 2.88 6.09
CA SER A 14 -30.01 1.60 6.32
C SER A 14 -29.04 1.39 5.15
N PRO A 15 -27.78 0.97 5.37
CA PRO A 15 -26.89 0.65 4.27
C PRO A 15 -27.46 -0.58 3.56
N GLU A 16 -28.06 -0.37 2.40
CA GLU A 16 -28.49 -1.44 1.51
C GLU A 16 -27.29 -2.33 1.18
N GLU A 17 -27.46 -3.65 1.32
CA GLU A 17 -26.54 -4.65 0.78
C GLU A 17 -26.46 -4.45 -0.75
N GLN A 18 -25.50 -3.66 -1.22
CA GLN A 18 -25.27 -3.49 -2.66
C GLN A 18 -24.51 -4.70 -3.21
N SER A 19 -25.28 -5.57 -3.86
CA SER A 19 -24.84 -6.73 -4.64
C SER A 19 -24.14 -6.31 -5.94
N ALA A 20 -22.98 -6.90 -6.24
CA ALA A 20 -22.22 -6.79 -7.51
C ALA A 20 -21.89 -5.34 -7.98
N PRO A 21 -20.83 -5.09 -8.78
CA PRO A 21 -20.72 -3.83 -9.49
C PRO A 21 -22.00 -3.63 -10.32
N GLU A 22 -22.75 -2.56 -10.07
CA GLU A 22 -23.82 -2.14 -10.98
C GLU A 22 -23.22 -2.00 -12.38
N GLU A 23 -23.88 -2.52 -13.41
CA GLU A 23 -23.42 -2.45 -14.82
C GLU A 23 -23.00 -1.02 -15.25
N ASN A 24 -23.53 -0.01 -14.56
CA ASN A 24 -23.20 1.41 -14.70
C ASN A 24 -21.73 1.74 -14.33
N GLU A 25 -21.17 1.19 -13.24
CA GLU A 25 -19.76 1.47 -12.85
C GLU A 25 -18.79 0.88 -13.88
N VAL A 26 -19.04 -0.32 -14.38
CA VAL A 26 -18.21 -0.96 -15.42
C VAL A 26 -18.25 -0.12 -16.70
N SER A 27 -19.44 0.34 -17.11
CA SER A 27 -19.61 1.20 -18.28
C SER A 27 -18.88 2.55 -18.15
N GLN A 28 -18.83 3.13 -16.95
CA GLN A 28 -18.13 4.40 -16.72
C GLN A 28 -16.61 4.24 -16.83
N VAL A 29 -16.05 3.15 -16.30
CA VAL A 29 -14.61 2.87 -16.42
C VAL A 29 -14.19 2.72 -17.88
N MET A 30 -15.02 2.04 -18.70
CA MET A 30 -14.72 1.83 -20.12
C MET A 30 -14.93 3.06 -21.00
N SER A 31 -15.54 4.13 -20.48
CA SER A 31 -15.91 5.33 -21.26
C SER A 31 -14.80 6.38 -21.39
N GLN A 32 -13.73 6.24 -20.60
CA GLN A 32 -12.57 7.15 -20.59
C GLN A 32 -11.28 6.36 -20.32
N PRO A 33 -10.09 6.90 -20.65
CA PRO A 33 -8.83 6.25 -20.29
C PRO A 33 -8.76 5.94 -18.79
N PHE A 34 -8.20 4.79 -18.43
CA PHE A 34 -8.26 4.32 -17.04
C PHE A 34 -7.62 5.26 -16.03
N GLU A 35 -6.49 5.89 -16.36
CA GLU A 35 -5.83 6.89 -15.51
C GLU A 35 -6.73 8.12 -15.32
N ALA A 36 -7.46 8.52 -16.37
CA ALA A 36 -8.43 9.60 -16.28
C ALA A 36 -9.56 9.24 -15.32
N PHE A 37 -10.06 8.00 -15.38
CA PHE A 37 -11.06 7.50 -14.43
C PHE A 37 -10.53 7.52 -12.99
N VAL A 38 -9.34 6.95 -12.75
CA VAL A 38 -8.73 6.87 -11.42
C VAL A 38 -8.51 8.26 -10.83
N LEU A 39 -7.88 9.16 -11.58
CA LEU A 39 -7.60 10.52 -11.13
C LEU A 39 -8.90 11.31 -10.91
N SER A 40 -9.90 11.17 -11.80
CA SER A 40 -11.20 11.81 -11.61
C SER A 40 -11.91 11.29 -10.35
N ARG A 41 -11.94 9.98 -10.13
CA ARG A 41 -12.58 9.35 -8.96
C ARG A 41 -11.90 9.76 -7.65
N ALA A 42 -10.58 9.95 -7.69
CA ALA A 42 -9.79 10.46 -6.58
C ALA A 42 -9.95 11.98 -6.33
N GLY A 43 -10.66 12.71 -7.20
CA GLY A 43 -10.75 14.17 -7.12
C GLY A 43 -9.49 14.89 -7.60
N LEU A 44 -8.60 14.19 -8.29
CA LEU A 44 -7.30 14.66 -8.79
C LEU A 44 -7.28 14.87 -10.31
N GLY A 45 -8.45 14.90 -10.96
CA GLY A 45 -8.58 15.05 -12.41
C GLY A 45 -7.91 16.31 -12.97
N SER A 46 -7.73 17.36 -12.16
CA SER A 46 -6.99 18.57 -12.57
C SER A 46 -5.52 18.33 -12.89
N ARG A 47 -4.94 17.24 -12.39
CA ARG A 47 -3.56 16.81 -12.69
C ARG A 47 -3.43 16.21 -14.08
N LEU A 48 -4.53 15.78 -14.70
CA LEU A 48 -4.53 15.25 -16.05
C LEU A 48 -4.98 16.33 -17.04
N LYS A 49 -4.10 16.70 -17.96
CA LYS A 49 -4.44 17.65 -19.04
C LYS A 49 -5.05 16.95 -20.24
N GLU A 50 -4.48 15.80 -20.60
CA GLU A 50 -4.90 15.04 -21.76
C GLU A 50 -4.57 13.56 -21.57
N ALA A 51 -5.52 12.70 -21.91
CA ALA A 51 -5.33 11.27 -22.12
C ALA A 51 -6.20 10.85 -23.29
N GLY A 52 -5.72 9.89 -24.08
CA GLY A 52 -6.43 9.40 -25.26
C GLY A 52 -6.48 7.88 -25.29
N PHE A 53 -7.54 7.36 -25.92
CA PHE A 53 -7.58 5.99 -26.39
C PHE A 53 -6.70 5.84 -27.63
N VAL A 54 -6.30 4.61 -27.92
CA VAL A 54 -5.69 4.27 -29.22
C VAL A 54 -6.56 3.27 -29.95
N GLU A 55 -6.69 3.45 -31.26
CA GLU A 55 -7.45 2.54 -32.11
C GLU A 55 -6.54 1.44 -32.66
N VAL A 56 -6.89 0.18 -32.38
CA VAL A 56 -6.21 -0.99 -32.94
C VAL A 56 -7.23 -1.92 -33.55
N GLY A 57 -7.10 -2.16 -34.86
CA GLY A 57 -7.99 -3.07 -35.59
C GLY A 57 -9.47 -2.64 -35.54
N GLY A 58 -9.76 -1.34 -35.51
CA GLY A 58 -11.12 -0.79 -35.42
C GLY A 58 -11.73 -0.83 -34.02
N SER A 59 -10.96 -1.17 -32.98
CA SER A 59 -11.39 -1.15 -31.58
C SER A 59 -10.58 -0.12 -30.78
N GLN A 60 -11.23 0.64 -29.92
CA GLN A 60 -10.55 1.49 -28.94
C GLN A 60 -9.93 0.64 -27.83
N VAL A 61 -8.67 0.94 -27.51
CA VAL A 61 -7.87 0.28 -26.49
C VAL A 61 -7.28 1.37 -25.58
N ASP A 62 -7.31 1.13 -24.27
CA ASP A 62 -6.60 1.95 -23.28
C ASP A 62 -5.38 1.21 -22.71
N SER A 63 -4.59 1.93 -21.91
CA SER A 63 -3.41 1.42 -21.20
C SER A 63 -3.72 0.21 -20.35
N LEU A 64 -4.79 0.27 -19.56
CA LEU A 64 -5.23 -0.80 -18.68
C LEU A 64 -5.48 -2.10 -19.45
N THR A 65 -6.25 -2.01 -20.54
CA THR A 65 -6.63 -3.13 -21.39
C THR A 65 -5.42 -3.70 -22.09
N TYR A 66 -4.50 -2.85 -22.54
CA TYR A 66 -3.29 -3.28 -23.24
C TYR A 66 -2.24 -3.93 -22.31
N VAL A 67 -1.90 -3.28 -21.19
CA VAL A 67 -0.93 -3.77 -20.20
C VAL A 67 -1.42 -5.08 -19.56
N ARG A 68 -2.70 -5.17 -19.19
CA ARG A 68 -3.24 -6.38 -18.55
C ARG A 68 -3.48 -7.54 -19.50
N ARG A 69 -3.85 -7.30 -20.76
CA ARG A 69 -3.98 -8.38 -21.76
C ARG A 69 -2.63 -8.91 -22.21
N ASN A 70 -1.60 -8.07 -22.33
CA ASN A 70 -0.24 -8.55 -22.63
C ASN A 70 0.35 -9.34 -21.46
N ALA A 71 0.09 -8.95 -20.21
CA ALA A 71 0.46 -9.74 -19.04
C ALA A 71 -0.22 -11.13 -19.02
N GLN A 72 -1.42 -11.26 -19.57
CA GLN A 72 -2.12 -12.55 -19.71
C GLN A 72 -1.53 -13.42 -20.84
N MET A 73 -1.12 -12.83 -21.97
CA MET A 73 -0.52 -13.60 -23.08
C MET A 73 0.91 -14.09 -22.77
N ILE A 74 1.71 -13.31 -22.03
CA ILE A 74 3.08 -13.70 -21.63
C ILE A 74 3.06 -14.85 -20.60
N GLN A 75 1.96 -15.01 -19.86
CA GLN A 75 1.82 -16.07 -18.84
C GLN A 75 1.33 -17.42 -19.39
N GLY A 76 1.06 -17.52 -20.70
CA GLY A 76 0.49 -18.69 -21.36
C GLY A 76 1.50 -19.73 -21.85
N ASP A 77 2.79 -19.40 -21.96
CA ASP A 77 3.84 -20.33 -22.36
C ASP A 77 5.12 -20.03 -21.59
N GLY A 78 5.50 -20.94 -20.68
CA GLY A 78 6.89 -21.28 -20.32
C GLY A 78 7.94 -20.20 -19.99
N PHE A 79 7.62 -18.92 -19.80
CA PHE A 79 8.60 -17.87 -19.52
C PHE A 79 8.62 -17.49 -18.03
N GLU A 80 9.39 -18.26 -17.24
CA GLU A 80 9.68 -18.00 -15.83
C GLU A 80 10.83 -16.98 -15.61
N HIS A 81 11.37 -16.37 -16.66
CA HIS A 81 12.48 -15.43 -16.56
C HIS A 81 12.30 -14.22 -17.47
N LEU A 82 11.60 -13.20 -16.99
CA LEU A 82 11.85 -11.83 -17.41
C LEU A 82 12.32 -11.06 -16.18
N CYS A 83 13.63 -11.14 -15.99
CA CYS A 83 14.36 -10.28 -15.07
C CYS A 83 14.06 -8.82 -15.43
N TYR A 84 13.83 -8.02 -14.40
CA TYR A 84 13.83 -6.57 -14.49
C TYR A 84 15.22 -6.16 -15.01
N ASP A 85 15.31 -5.61 -16.22
CA ASP A 85 16.52 -4.92 -16.66
C ASP A 85 16.66 -3.66 -15.80
N SER A 86 17.33 -3.81 -14.67
CA SER A 86 17.96 -2.69 -13.98
C SER A 86 19.07 -2.18 -14.86
N GLU A 87 19.07 -0.87 -15.15
CA GLU A 87 20.15 -0.13 -15.82
C GLU A 87 21.55 -0.66 -15.43
N SER A 88 22.09 -1.54 -16.26
CA SER A 88 23.50 -1.89 -16.30
C SER A 88 24.08 -1.27 -17.56
N ASP A 89 24.72 -0.12 -17.40
CA ASP A 89 25.68 0.42 -18.36
C ASP A 89 26.91 -0.50 -18.40
N GLU A 90 26.81 -1.64 -19.06
CA GLU A 90 27.98 -2.37 -19.56
C GLU A 90 27.68 -2.87 -20.98
N SER A 91 28.47 -2.38 -21.94
CA SER A 91 28.41 -2.82 -23.33
C SER A 91 28.84 -4.28 -23.42
N SER A 92 27.90 -5.21 -23.29
CA SER A 92 28.16 -6.61 -23.60
C SER A 92 28.03 -6.81 -25.11
N SER A 93 29.11 -7.34 -25.69
CA SER A 93 29.25 -7.73 -27.08
C SER A 93 28.11 -8.68 -27.49
N TRP A 94 27.22 -8.21 -28.36
CA TRP A 94 26.18 -9.03 -28.98
C TRP A 94 26.81 -10.23 -29.68
N SER A 95 26.59 -11.42 -29.14
CA SER A 95 26.82 -12.67 -29.87
C SER A 95 25.53 -13.01 -30.61
N ASP A 96 25.63 -13.35 -31.90
CA ASP A 96 24.46 -13.70 -32.72
C ASP A 96 23.70 -14.89 -32.10
N PRO A 97 22.36 -14.80 -31.92
CA PRO A 97 21.57 -15.88 -31.35
C PRO A 97 21.43 -17.09 -32.30
N ASP A 98 21.33 -18.28 -31.70
CA ASP A 98 21.17 -19.57 -32.37
C ASP A 98 19.88 -19.57 -33.23
N PRO A 99 19.93 -19.90 -34.54
CA PRO A 99 18.78 -19.80 -35.45
C PRO A 99 17.60 -20.75 -35.16
N LYS A 100 17.60 -21.48 -34.04
CA LYS A 100 16.50 -22.35 -33.60
C LYS A 100 15.60 -21.76 -32.54
N GLU A 101 15.90 -20.59 -31.98
CA GLU A 101 14.95 -19.88 -31.13
C GLU A 101 13.90 -19.19 -32.00
N THR A 102 12.66 -19.66 -31.92
CA THR A 102 11.51 -18.95 -32.46
C THR A 102 11.44 -17.60 -31.76
N TRP A 103 11.75 -16.52 -32.48
CA TRP A 103 11.58 -15.17 -31.99
C TRP A 103 10.17 -15.04 -31.38
N PRO A 104 10.05 -14.48 -30.17
CA PRO A 104 8.75 -14.22 -29.60
C PRO A 104 7.93 -13.40 -30.62
N PRO A 105 6.64 -13.70 -30.80
CA PRO A 105 5.81 -13.00 -31.77
C PRO A 105 5.92 -11.49 -31.56
N PHE A 106 6.08 -10.74 -32.66
CA PHE A 106 6.18 -9.28 -32.61
C PHE A 106 5.04 -8.70 -31.79
N VAL A 107 5.38 -8.11 -30.64
CA VAL A 107 4.43 -7.39 -29.81
C VAL A 107 4.24 -6.01 -30.43
N ASN A 108 3.06 -5.76 -30.99
CA ASN A 108 2.74 -4.49 -31.65
C ASN A 108 2.71 -3.36 -30.62
N ARG A 109 3.78 -2.56 -30.51
CA ARG A 109 3.84 -1.45 -29.54
C ARG A 109 2.93 -0.32 -29.99
N ILE A 110 1.93 -0.02 -29.18
CA ILE A 110 1.00 1.09 -29.39
C ILE A 110 1.52 2.31 -28.63
N LEU A 111 1.62 3.46 -29.30
CA LEU A 111 1.96 4.71 -28.62
C LEU A 111 0.70 5.31 -27.96
N MET A 112 0.69 5.34 -26.64
CA MET A 112 -0.27 6.10 -25.84
C MET A 112 0.42 7.34 -25.28
N ARG A 113 -0.32 8.44 -25.15
CA ARG A 113 0.19 9.69 -24.56
C ARG A 113 -0.73 10.15 -23.45
N MET A 114 -0.12 10.51 -22.34
CA MET A 114 -0.77 11.14 -21.20
C MET A 114 0.02 12.40 -20.84
N ILE A 115 -0.67 13.52 -20.64
CA ILE A 115 -0.08 14.79 -20.25
C ILE A 115 -0.51 15.10 -18.82
N LEU A 116 0.44 15.03 -17.90
CA LEU A 116 0.23 15.34 -16.48
C LEU A 116 0.73 16.75 -16.17
N ASP A 117 -0.04 17.50 -15.38
CA ASP A 117 0.31 18.79 -14.79
C ASP A 117 0.71 18.60 -13.33
N LEU A 118 1.70 17.74 -13.14
CA LEU A 118 2.32 17.43 -11.87
C LEU A 118 3.83 17.25 -12.08
N PRO A 119 4.57 18.33 -12.41
CA PRO A 119 6.01 18.24 -12.58
C PRO A 119 6.66 17.91 -11.23
N GLY A 120 7.48 16.88 -11.20
CA GLY A 120 8.16 16.44 -9.99
C GLY A 120 9.37 15.58 -10.29
N VAL A 121 10.14 15.29 -9.24
CA VAL A 121 11.29 14.37 -9.27
C VAL A 121 10.97 13.13 -8.46
N SER A 122 11.67 12.02 -8.67
CA SER A 122 11.47 10.83 -7.83
C SER A 122 11.80 11.14 -6.37
N ILE A 123 11.14 10.47 -5.42
CA ILE A 123 11.42 10.59 -3.97
C ILE A 123 12.90 10.41 -3.60
N ARG A 124 13.67 9.70 -4.43
CA ARG A 124 15.13 9.53 -4.25
C ARG A 124 15.93 10.84 -4.43
N GLU A 125 15.35 11.85 -5.05
CA GLU A 125 15.97 13.13 -5.37
C GLU A 125 15.70 14.22 -4.32
N PHE A 126 15.14 13.85 -3.16
CA PHE A 126 14.87 14.76 -2.06
C PHE A 126 16.09 15.66 -1.73
N VAL A 127 15.83 16.91 -1.36
CA VAL A 127 16.88 17.92 -1.11
C VAL A 127 17.33 17.96 0.35
N ASP A 128 16.46 17.54 1.28
CA ASP A 128 16.77 17.39 2.69
C ASP A 128 15.84 16.39 3.39
N ARG A 129 16.09 16.14 4.68
CA ARG A 129 15.34 15.17 5.48
C ARG A 129 13.89 15.58 5.67
N ALA A 130 13.60 16.87 5.73
CA ALA A 130 12.24 17.36 5.89
C ALA A 130 11.42 17.08 4.62
N GLU A 131 11.97 17.34 3.44
CA GLU A 131 11.33 16.99 2.17
C GLU A 131 11.21 15.47 1.99
N PHE A 132 12.18 14.69 2.46
CA PHE A 132 12.09 13.23 2.45
C PHE A 132 10.88 12.74 3.28
N LEU A 133 10.74 13.21 4.52
CA LEU A 133 9.63 12.84 5.40
C LEU A 133 8.29 13.36 4.87
N GLU A 134 8.22 14.62 4.44
CA GLU A 134 7.01 15.22 3.85
C GLU A 134 6.61 14.50 2.56
N GLY A 135 7.58 14.06 1.76
CA GLY A 135 7.38 13.23 0.59
C GLY A 135 6.66 11.91 0.92
N PHE A 136 7.15 11.16 1.92
CA PHE A 136 6.44 9.95 2.37
C PHE A 136 5.07 10.27 2.98
N ARG A 137 5.00 11.29 3.83
CA ARG A 137 3.78 11.72 4.52
C ARG A 137 2.66 12.06 3.54
N CYS A 138 2.91 12.96 2.58
CA CYS A 138 1.93 13.32 1.57
C CYS A 138 1.56 12.14 0.67
N ALA A 139 2.52 11.29 0.29
CA ALA A 139 2.23 10.12 -0.55
C ALA A 139 1.33 9.10 0.17
N ILE A 140 1.52 8.90 1.49
CA ILE A 140 0.66 8.03 2.30
C ILE A 140 -0.74 8.64 2.49
N ILE A 141 -0.83 9.96 2.71
CA ILE A 141 -2.14 10.68 2.74
C ILE A 141 -2.85 10.49 1.40
N GLU A 142 -2.16 10.69 0.28
CA GLU A 142 -2.75 10.52 -1.05
C GLU A 142 -3.19 9.06 -1.28
N HIS A 143 -2.39 8.09 -0.80
CA HIS A 143 -2.76 6.67 -0.79
C HIS A 143 -4.02 6.39 0.04
N GLU A 144 -4.21 7.08 1.17
CA GLU A 144 -5.43 6.97 1.98
C GLU A 144 -6.65 7.51 1.21
N GLU A 145 -6.49 8.63 0.51
CA GLU A 145 -7.56 9.20 -0.32
C GLU A 145 -7.97 8.26 -1.46
N TYR A 146 -7.00 7.63 -2.13
CA TYR A 146 -7.30 6.56 -3.11
C TYR A 146 -8.06 5.41 -2.46
N TYR A 147 -7.60 4.95 -1.29
CA TYR A 147 -8.23 3.86 -0.56
C TYR A 147 -9.69 4.21 -0.18
N LYS A 148 -9.96 5.39 0.36
CA LYS A 148 -11.32 5.88 0.65
C LYS A 148 -12.23 5.90 -0.60
N LYS A 149 -11.64 6.06 -1.79
CA LYS A 149 -12.33 6.02 -3.10
C LYS A 149 -12.37 4.64 -3.75
N ARG A 150 -12.02 3.58 -3.01
CA ARG A 150 -12.03 2.17 -3.44
C ARG A 150 -10.91 1.78 -4.40
N ILE A 151 -9.80 2.50 -4.37
CA ILE A 151 -8.64 2.33 -5.26
C ILE A 151 -7.44 1.90 -4.41
N ILE A 152 -6.74 0.85 -4.84
CA ILE A 152 -5.41 0.47 -4.31
C ILE A 152 -4.40 0.53 -5.45
N GLN A 153 -3.16 0.93 -5.17
CA GLN A 153 -2.19 1.25 -6.23
C GLN A 153 -1.41 -0.01 -6.68
N ARG A 154 -1.05 -0.91 -5.76
CA ARG A 154 -0.44 -2.24 -5.99
C ARG A 154 0.98 -2.31 -6.54
N ASP A 155 1.62 -1.17 -6.80
CA ASP A 155 2.99 -1.04 -7.28
C ASP A 155 3.69 0.21 -6.71
N ILE A 156 3.70 0.31 -5.38
CA ILE A 156 4.43 1.36 -4.66
C ILE A 156 5.92 1.05 -4.72
N ASN A 157 6.68 1.92 -5.36
CA ASN A 157 8.13 1.81 -5.52
C ASN A 157 8.79 3.20 -5.57
N VAL A 158 10.12 3.25 -5.59
CA VAL A 158 10.90 4.52 -5.60
C VAL A 158 10.55 5.45 -6.77
N ASN A 159 10.19 4.89 -7.93
CA ASN A 159 9.91 5.69 -9.13
C ASN A 159 8.44 6.16 -9.19
N ASN A 160 7.55 5.50 -8.46
CA ASN A 160 6.12 5.80 -8.44
C ASN A 160 5.71 6.76 -7.32
N ILE A 161 6.67 7.18 -6.49
CA ILE A 161 6.53 8.28 -5.53
C ILE A 161 7.37 9.45 -6.05
N ILE A 162 6.71 10.57 -6.33
CA ILE A 162 7.37 11.79 -6.80
C ILE A 162 7.20 12.93 -5.79
N ILE A 163 8.17 13.84 -5.74
CA ILE A 163 8.09 15.10 -5.01
C ILE A 163 7.77 16.21 -6.02
N SER A 164 6.65 16.90 -5.81
CA SER A 164 6.26 18.10 -6.55
C SER A 164 5.97 19.21 -5.55
N LYS A 165 6.60 20.37 -5.72
CA LYS A 165 6.39 21.55 -4.85
C LYS A 165 6.57 21.23 -3.35
N GLY A 166 7.53 20.37 -3.02
CA GLY A 166 7.83 19.94 -1.65
C GLY A 166 6.87 18.89 -1.07
N GLN A 167 5.93 18.37 -1.86
CA GLN A 167 4.95 17.37 -1.43
C GLN A 167 5.09 16.09 -2.23
N GLY A 168 4.92 14.96 -1.55
CA GLY A 168 4.89 13.65 -2.17
C GLY A 168 3.56 13.34 -2.86
N HIS A 169 3.63 12.69 -4.01
CA HIS A 169 2.49 12.25 -4.80
C HIS A 169 2.72 10.87 -5.39
N LEU A 170 1.62 10.14 -5.60
CA LEU A 170 1.66 8.85 -6.29
C LEU A 170 1.33 9.02 -7.77
N ILE A 171 2.07 8.28 -8.60
CA ILE A 171 1.84 8.17 -10.03
C ILE A 171 1.79 6.69 -10.42
N ASP A 172 1.57 6.44 -11.72
CA ASP A 172 1.59 5.10 -12.31
C ASP A 172 0.53 4.15 -11.71
N PHE A 173 -0.67 4.17 -12.29
CA PHE A 173 -1.82 3.40 -11.82
C PHE A 173 -2.08 2.14 -12.65
N ASP A 174 -1.15 1.72 -13.52
CA ASP A 174 -1.35 0.60 -14.45
C ASP A 174 -1.74 -0.71 -13.73
N TYR A 175 -1.16 -0.93 -12.56
CA TYR A 175 -1.42 -2.11 -11.72
C TYR A 175 -2.56 -1.94 -10.70
N SER A 176 -3.10 -0.72 -10.59
CA SER A 176 -4.09 -0.35 -9.55
C SER A 176 -5.40 -1.10 -9.68
N LYS A 177 -6.07 -1.36 -8.56
CA LYS A 177 -7.34 -2.09 -8.56
C LYS A 177 -8.44 -1.24 -7.97
N ILE A 178 -9.61 -1.30 -8.60
CA ILE A 178 -10.83 -0.65 -8.15
C ILE A 178 -11.81 -1.76 -7.76
N THR A 179 -12.43 -1.64 -6.58
CA THR A 179 -13.52 -2.54 -6.16
C THR A 179 -14.83 -1.79 -6.10
N ALA A 180 -15.89 -2.44 -6.56
CA ALA A 180 -17.26 -1.97 -6.38
C ALA A 180 -17.85 -2.43 -5.03
N GLN A 181 -17.22 -3.41 -4.38
CA GLN A 181 -17.73 -4.04 -3.17
C GLN A 181 -16.96 -3.57 -1.94
N PHE A 182 -17.71 -3.10 -0.95
CA PHE A 182 -17.28 -3.09 0.44
C PHE A 182 -17.77 -4.37 1.11
N LYS A 183 -16.92 -5.02 1.92
CA LYS A 183 -17.44 -5.97 2.90
C LYS A 183 -17.53 -5.22 4.21
N THR A 184 -18.75 -5.10 4.72
CA THR A 184 -18.96 -4.68 6.10
C THR A 184 -18.29 -5.71 7.00
N LEU A 185 -17.53 -5.28 8.02
CA LEU A 185 -17.21 -6.15 9.17
C LEU A 185 -18.57 -6.54 9.77
N LYS A 186 -19.19 -7.63 9.29
CA LYS A 186 -20.50 -8.04 9.79
C LYS A 186 -20.36 -8.28 11.29
N ARG A 187 -21.17 -7.58 12.10
CA ARG A 187 -21.34 -7.83 13.54
C ARG A 187 -22.09 -9.13 13.73
N GLU A 188 -21.51 -10.27 13.37
CA GLU A 188 -22.25 -11.52 13.59
C GLU A 188 -22.22 -11.89 15.07
N TYR A 189 -21.09 -11.71 15.79
CA TYR A 189 -21.02 -11.91 17.26
C TYR A 189 -19.83 -11.15 17.91
N PRO A 190 -19.98 -9.90 18.39
CA PRO A 190 -18.90 -9.21 19.10
C PRO A 190 -18.54 -9.97 20.38
N LYS A 191 -17.26 -10.30 20.54
CA LYS A 191 -16.75 -10.96 21.76
C LYS A 191 -16.42 -9.88 22.79
N GLN A 192 -17.34 -9.63 23.71
CA GLN A 192 -17.10 -8.69 24.80
C GLN A 192 -15.96 -9.19 25.70
N ILE A 193 -15.17 -8.25 26.20
CA ILE A 193 -14.20 -8.54 27.25
C ILE A 193 -14.99 -8.71 28.55
N GLY A 194 -14.78 -9.82 29.26
CA GLY A 194 -15.43 -10.03 30.56
C GLY A 194 -15.12 -8.88 31.53
N GLU A 195 -16.11 -8.44 32.31
CA GLU A 195 -16.06 -7.25 33.17
C GLU A 195 -14.78 -7.11 34.00
N LYS A 196 -14.31 -8.21 34.60
CA LYS A 196 -13.05 -8.23 35.37
C LYS A 196 -11.82 -7.88 34.53
N HIS A 197 -11.72 -8.43 33.32
CA HIS A 197 -10.60 -8.12 32.42
C HIS A 197 -10.74 -6.72 31.83
N ARG A 198 -11.98 -6.26 31.64
CA ARG A 198 -12.26 -4.91 31.15
C ARG A 198 -11.74 -3.85 32.11
N LEU A 199 -11.98 -4.02 33.42
CA LEU A 199 -11.45 -3.13 34.45
C LEU A 199 -9.91 -3.06 34.43
N ALA A 200 -9.23 -4.18 34.16
CA ALA A 200 -7.77 -4.19 34.06
C ALA A 200 -7.25 -3.44 32.82
N TRP A 201 -8.02 -3.39 31.71
CA TRP A 201 -7.63 -2.65 30.52
C TRP A 201 -7.79 -1.14 30.65
N LEU A 202 -8.66 -0.67 31.55
CA LEU A 202 -8.83 0.75 31.83
C LEU A 202 -7.61 1.39 32.53
N ASP A 203 -6.65 0.57 32.98
CA ASP A 203 -5.36 1.05 33.46
C ASP A 203 -4.38 1.38 32.30
N TYR A 204 -4.69 0.96 31.07
CA TYR A 204 -3.80 1.09 29.91
C TYR A 204 -4.43 1.81 28.71
N PHE A 205 -5.75 1.73 28.56
CA PHE A 205 -6.48 2.24 27.40
C PHE A 205 -7.66 3.09 27.82
N GLU A 206 -7.97 4.10 27.03
CA GLU A 206 -9.25 4.78 27.13
C GLU A 206 -10.42 3.83 26.80
N GLU A 207 -11.58 4.10 27.41
CA GLU A 207 -12.82 3.37 27.18
C GLU A 207 -13.21 3.30 25.68
N SER A 208 -12.90 4.36 24.92
CA SER A 208 -13.11 4.48 23.48
C SER A 208 -12.30 3.45 22.68
N ALA A 209 -11.02 3.28 23.00
CA ALA A 209 -10.14 2.29 22.38
C ALA A 209 -10.59 0.87 22.68
N ILE A 210 -10.95 0.57 23.94
CA ILE A 210 -11.46 -0.77 24.31
C ILE A 210 -12.73 -1.07 23.52
N ARG A 211 -13.70 -0.14 23.48
CA ARG A 211 -14.94 -0.32 22.70
C ARG A 211 -14.67 -0.57 21.23
N ALA A 212 -13.77 0.21 20.64
CA ALA A 212 -13.40 0.03 19.24
C ALA A 212 -12.90 -1.39 18.95
N THR A 213 -12.15 -2.01 19.87
CA THR A 213 -11.71 -3.41 19.73
C THR A 213 -12.83 -4.45 19.91
N GLU A 214 -13.78 -4.20 20.82
CA GLU A 214 -14.92 -5.10 21.07
C GLU A 214 -15.88 -5.15 19.89
N GLU A 215 -15.89 -4.11 19.06
CA GLU A 215 -16.70 -4.02 17.84
C GLU A 215 -16.10 -4.78 16.64
N LEU A 216 -14.83 -5.17 16.70
CA LEU A 216 -14.17 -5.89 15.61
C LEU A 216 -14.58 -7.37 15.56
N TYR A 217 -15.01 -7.80 14.37
CA TYR A 217 -15.46 -9.17 14.14
C TYR A 217 -14.30 -10.18 14.13
N ASP A 218 -14.57 -11.40 14.64
CA ASP A 218 -13.64 -12.53 14.70
C ASP A 218 -12.29 -12.24 15.41
N LEU A 219 -12.23 -11.14 16.15
CA LEU A 219 -11.08 -10.77 16.97
C LEU A 219 -11.27 -11.33 18.39
N ARG A 220 -10.16 -11.63 19.08
CA ARG A 220 -10.14 -11.84 20.53
C ARG A 220 -9.61 -10.54 21.16
N PRO A 221 -10.48 -9.62 21.62
CA PRO A 221 -10.04 -8.27 21.96
C PRO A 221 -8.96 -8.24 23.04
N GLY A 222 -9.06 -9.09 24.06
CA GLY A 222 -8.03 -9.17 25.11
C GLY A 222 -6.65 -9.56 24.59
N GLU A 223 -6.55 -10.54 23.67
CA GLU A 223 -5.24 -10.94 23.11
C GLU A 223 -4.69 -9.86 22.17
N TYR A 224 -5.57 -9.21 21.41
CA TYR A 224 -5.19 -8.11 20.55
C TYR A 224 -4.68 -6.90 21.36
N LEU A 225 -5.38 -6.51 22.42
CA LEU A 225 -4.99 -5.42 23.32
C LEU A 225 -3.67 -5.70 24.03
N VAL A 226 -3.34 -6.96 24.38
CA VAL A 226 -2.01 -7.34 24.89
C VAL A 226 -0.93 -6.96 23.87
N GLU A 227 -1.11 -7.34 22.61
CA GLU A 227 -0.11 -7.08 21.56
C GLU A 227 0.01 -5.59 21.22
N VAL A 228 -1.12 -4.88 21.15
CA VAL A 228 -1.16 -3.43 20.98
C VAL A 228 -0.43 -2.76 22.15
N CYS A 229 -0.77 -3.08 23.39
CA CYS A 229 -0.12 -2.52 24.57
C CYS A 229 1.39 -2.76 24.55
N ASN A 230 1.84 -4.00 24.29
CA ASN A 230 3.25 -4.35 24.29
C ASN A 230 4.07 -3.61 23.23
N LYS A 231 3.45 -3.16 22.13
CA LYS A 231 4.14 -2.57 20.98
C LYS A 231 3.98 -1.06 20.89
N TYR A 232 2.88 -0.51 21.39
CA TYR A 232 2.62 0.94 21.41
C TYR A 232 2.94 1.61 22.74
N ASN A 233 3.11 0.86 23.84
CA ASN A 233 3.46 1.42 25.15
C ASN A 233 4.94 1.15 25.47
N PRO A 234 5.89 1.99 25.00
CA PRO A 234 7.31 1.78 25.22
C PRO A 234 7.72 2.19 26.65
N SER A 235 7.05 1.75 27.71
CA SER A 235 7.52 1.87 29.11
C SER A 235 7.92 3.26 29.67
N GLU A 236 7.83 4.34 28.88
CA GLU A 236 8.37 5.67 29.23
C GLU A 236 7.33 6.57 29.89
N THR A 237 6.03 6.24 29.79
CA THR A 237 4.94 6.97 30.46
C THR A 237 3.90 6.00 31.06
N PRO A 238 4.17 5.43 32.24
CA PRO A 238 3.28 4.43 32.87
C PRO A 238 1.87 4.93 33.16
N ASP A 239 1.67 6.24 33.23
CA ASP A 239 0.42 6.89 33.64
C ASP A 239 -0.43 7.39 32.45
N LEU A 240 0.01 7.21 31.20
CA LEU A 240 -0.73 7.66 30.02
C LEU A 240 -1.65 6.55 29.50
N LEU A 241 -2.96 6.78 29.53
CA LEU A 241 -3.94 5.91 28.89
C LEU A 241 -3.89 6.10 27.38
N LEU A 242 -3.73 4.99 26.64
CA LEU A 242 -3.74 5.01 25.18
C LEU A 242 -5.14 5.34 24.67
N SER A 243 -5.27 6.51 24.05
CA SER A 243 -6.47 6.95 23.32
C SER A 243 -6.49 6.40 21.89
N LEU A 244 -7.60 6.61 21.18
CA LEU A 244 -7.67 6.33 19.74
C LEU A 244 -6.62 7.14 18.96
N ASP A 245 -6.38 8.40 19.35
CA ASP A 245 -5.43 9.28 18.68
C ASP A 245 -3.98 8.79 18.88
N ASP A 246 -3.63 8.34 20.10
CA ASP A 246 -2.30 7.75 20.40
C ASP A 246 -2.05 6.48 19.58
N LEU A 247 -3.10 5.72 19.31
CA LEU A 247 -3.04 4.51 18.51
C LEU A 247 -3.10 4.80 16.99
N GLY A 248 -3.43 6.02 16.58
CA GLY A 248 -3.72 6.36 15.18
C GLY A 248 -4.97 5.66 14.63
N TRP A 249 -5.90 5.30 15.51
CA TRP A 249 -7.14 4.60 15.14
C TRP A 249 -8.24 5.61 14.79
N PRO A 250 -9.10 5.31 13.80
CA PRO A 250 -10.17 6.22 13.42
C PRO A 250 -11.20 6.38 14.56
N LYS A 251 -11.60 7.62 14.83
CA LYS A 251 -12.62 7.95 15.85
C LYS A 251 -14.00 7.37 15.52
N GLU A 252 -14.31 7.35 14.24
CA GLU A 252 -15.47 6.67 13.69
C GLU A 252 -14.92 5.52 12.86
N VAL A 253 -15.09 4.27 13.34
CA VAL A 253 -14.73 3.10 12.56
C VAL A 253 -15.75 2.99 11.43
N PRO A 254 -15.40 3.31 10.17
CA PRO A 254 -16.32 3.08 9.07
C PRO A 254 -16.49 1.57 9.01
N MET A 255 -17.68 1.03 9.27
CA MET A 255 -17.90 -0.43 9.41
C MET A 255 -17.64 -1.24 8.13
N THR A 256 -17.02 -0.66 7.11
CA THR A 256 -16.77 -1.19 5.77
C THR A 256 -15.29 -1.11 5.43
N PHE A 257 -14.66 -2.25 5.14
CA PHE A 257 -13.35 -2.29 4.50
C PHE A 257 -13.45 -2.88 3.09
N LEU A 258 -12.45 -2.60 2.27
CA LEU A 258 -12.47 -2.96 0.86
C LEU A 258 -12.15 -4.44 0.69
N PHE A 259 -13.17 -5.21 0.35
CA PHE A 259 -13.02 -6.63 0.03
C PHE A 259 -13.05 -6.80 -1.48
N PHE A 260 -11.89 -7.07 -2.06
CA PHE A 260 -11.67 -7.09 -3.50
C PHE A 260 -12.12 -8.40 -4.17
N LEU A 261 -13.35 -8.86 -3.86
CA LEU A 261 -13.93 -10.09 -4.43
C LEU A 261 -14.75 -9.82 -5.71
N GLY A 262 -15.44 -8.67 -5.79
CA GLY A 262 -16.16 -8.21 -7.00
C GLY A 262 -15.30 -7.29 -7.86
N ARG A 263 -14.75 -7.83 -8.95
CA ARG A 263 -13.87 -7.10 -9.86
C ARG A 263 -14.70 -6.50 -11.00
N ILE A 264 -14.42 -5.24 -11.34
CA ILE A 264 -14.95 -4.63 -12.58
C ILE A 264 -14.32 -5.31 -13.83
N PHE A 265 -13.17 -5.98 -13.69
CA PHE A 265 -12.48 -6.70 -14.76
C PHE A 265 -12.23 -8.18 -14.40
N ASN A 266 -12.61 -9.09 -15.30
CA ASN A 266 -12.33 -10.54 -15.28
C ASN A 266 -10.84 -10.84 -15.54
N ALA A 267 -9.93 -10.24 -14.78
CA ALA A 267 -8.60 -10.83 -14.63
C ALA A 267 -8.74 -12.01 -13.66
N GLU A 268 -8.21 -13.18 -14.03
CA GLU A 268 -7.90 -14.34 -13.17
C GLU A 268 -7.46 -13.90 -11.76
N PRO A 269 -7.59 -14.70 -10.69
CA PRO A 269 -7.02 -14.39 -9.38
C PRO A 269 -5.54 -14.02 -9.52
N THR A 270 -5.25 -12.72 -9.71
CA THR A 270 -3.94 -12.33 -10.21
C THR A 270 -2.98 -12.50 -9.06
N ARG A 271 -2.14 -13.52 -9.18
CA ARG A 271 -0.70 -13.57 -8.90
C ARG A 271 -0.15 -12.24 -8.37
N ALA A 272 0.72 -12.31 -7.38
CA ALA A 272 1.38 -11.15 -6.80
C ALA A 272 1.88 -10.17 -7.89
N VAL A 273 1.31 -8.97 -7.90
CA VAL A 273 1.66 -7.86 -8.82
C VAL A 273 2.34 -6.78 -7.99
N GLY A 274 3.35 -6.16 -8.59
CA GLY A 274 4.13 -5.05 -8.05
C GLY A 274 5.60 -5.22 -8.40
N THR A 275 6.41 -4.26 -7.97
CA THR A 275 7.88 -4.30 -8.11
C THR A 275 8.48 -5.25 -7.05
N PRO A 276 9.03 -6.43 -7.40
CA PRO A 276 9.46 -7.45 -6.44
C PRO A 276 10.37 -6.94 -5.29
N PRO A 277 11.33 -6.02 -5.53
CA PRO A 277 12.10 -5.37 -4.46
C PRO A 277 11.28 -4.67 -3.38
N PHE A 278 10.06 -4.20 -3.66
CA PHE A 278 9.23 -3.44 -2.71
C PHE A 278 7.94 -4.15 -2.35
N MET A 279 7.57 -5.22 -3.05
CA MET A 279 6.38 -5.99 -2.76
C MET A 279 6.35 -6.54 -1.33
N SER A 280 5.13 -6.58 -0.78
CA SER A 280 4.85 -7.24 0.48
C SER A 280 5.28 -8.71 0.47
N CYS A 281 5.87 -9.15 1.58
CA CYS A 281 6.28 -10.54 1.74
C CYS A 281 5.10 -11.54 1.88
N ARG A 282 3.86 -11.05 2.00
CA ARG A 282 2.64 -11.87 2.08
C ARG A 282 2.12 -12.27 0.69
N LEU A 283 2.31 -11.40 -0.30
CA LEU A 283 1.90 -11.65 -1.69
C LEU A 283 2.78 -12.73 -2.34
N GLY A 284 2.20 -13.77 -2.96
CA GLY A 284 2.97 -14.67 -3.84
C GLY A 284 2.52 -16.12 -3.97
N TRP A 285 1.89 -16.74 -2.97
CA TRP A 285 1.54 -18.19 -3.03
C TRP A 285 0.15 -18.55 -2.51
N ASP A 286 -0.47 -17.77 -1.63
CA ASP A 286 -1.65 -18.20 -0.87
C ASP A 286 -2.97 -17.56 -1.33
N ASP A 287 -3.08 -17.13 -2.60
CA ASP A 287 -4.26 -16.41 -3.13
C ASP A 287 -4.70 -15.19 -2.28
N GLU A 288 -3.84 -14.68 -1.38
CA GLU A 288 -4.17 -13.56 -0.50
C GLU A 288 -4.45 -12.32 -1.36
N PRO A 289 -5.63 -11.68 -1.22
CA PRO A 289 -5.95 -10.50 -1.98
C PRO A 289 -5.00 -9.36 -1.60
N HIS A 290 -4.46 -8.69 -2.61
CA HIS A 290 -3.75 -7.43 -2.41
C HIS A 290 -4.75 -6.40 -1.83
N THR A 291 -4.42 -5.83 -0.67
CA THR A 291 -5.16 -4.80 0.07
C THR A 291 -4.21 -3.66 0.49
N ALA A 292 -4.74 -2.55 1.02
CA ALA A 292 -3.95 -1.38 1.35
C ALA A 292 -2.77 -1.62 2.33
N ILE A 293 -2.87 -2.59 3.24
CA ILE A 293 -1.74 -2.94 4.13
C ILE A 293 -0.50 -3.38 3.35
N HIS A 294 -0.69 -3.97 2.17
CA HIS A 294 0.41 -4.45 1.33
C HIS A 294 1.10 -3.28 0.62
N ASP A 295 0.34 -2.29 0.13
CA ASP A 295 0.86 -1.02 -0.39
C ASP A 295 1.57 -0.22 0.72
N VAL A 296 0.99 -0.19 1.93
CA VAL A 296 1.61 0.43 3.13
C VAL A 296 2.91 -0.27 3.52
N GLN A 297 2.96 -1.61 3.45
CA GLN A 297 4.21 -2.35 3.62
C GLN A 297 5.26 -1.99 2.55
N SER A 298 4.85 -1.71 1.32
CA SER A 298 5.77 -1.26 0.27
C SER A 298 6.40 0.10 0.59
N PHE A 299 5.67 1.03 1.21
CA PHE A 299 6.28 2.29 1.70
C PHE A 299 7.41 2.05 2.71
N LEU A 300 7.25 1.11 3.66
CA LEU A 300 8.33 0.71 4.58
C LEU A 300 9.57 0.23 3.80
N TRP A 301 9.38 -0.60 2.78
CA TRP A 301 10.51 -1.13 2.01
C TRP A 301 11.17 -0.08 1.13
N VAL A 302 10.41 0.85 0.55
CA VAL A 302 10.97 2.00 -0.19
C VAL A 302 11.78 2.88 0.77
N PHE A 303 11.24 3.20 1.94
CA PHE A 303 11.95 3.98 2.96
C PHE A 303 13.27 3.30 3.36
N THR A 304 13.19 2.02 3.74
CA THR A 304 14.35 1.20 4.12
C THR A 304 15.40 1.11 3.00
N TYR A 305 14.95 0.93 1.75
CA TYR A 305 15.82 0.90 0.58
C TYR A 305 16.61 2.20 0.42
N LEU A 306 15.93 3.35 0.51
CA LEU A 306 16.57 4.66 0.36
C LEU A 306 17.54 4.92 1.52
N SER A 307 17.17 4.56 2.75
CA SER A 307 18.02 4.72 3.94
C SER A 307 19.28 3.84 3.93
N LEU A 308 19.24 2.68 3.26
CA LEU A 308 20.40 1.79 3.07
C LEU A 308 21.26 2.19 1.86
N LYS A 309 20.65 2.69 0.78
CA LYS A 309 21.32 2.97 -0.50
C LYS A 309 21.95 4.36 -0.59
N LEU A 310 21.36 5.36 0.07
CA LEU A 310 21.73 6.76 -0.11
C LEU A 310 22.63 7.27 1.04
N ALA A 311 23.62 8.08 0.69
CA ALA A 311 24.46 8.81 1.63
C ALA A 311 23.75 10.04 2.21
N GLY A 312 22.73 10.57 1.52
CA GLY A 312 22.02 11.78 1.86
C GLY A 312 21.20 12.30 0.67
N PRO A 313 20.93 13.62 0.60
CA PRO A 313 20.06 14.20 -0.42
C PRO A 313 20.64 14.15 -1.84
N GLY A 314 19.78 14.44 -2.82
CA GLY A 314 20.14 14.55 -4.24
C GLY A 314 20.53 13.20 -4.86
N SER A 315 19.98 12.09 -4.37
CA SER A 315 20.31 10.74 -4.85
C SER A 315 21.77 10.33 -4.71
N THR A 316 22.51 10.96 -3.79
CA THR A 316 23.92 10.64 -3.55
C THR A 316 24.03 9.20 -3.06
N ARG A 317 24.65 8.32 -3.85
CA ARG A 317 24.89 6.91 -3.45
C ARG A 317 26.00 6.86 -2.41
N ARG A 318 25.87 5.97 -1.42
CA ARG A 318 26.97 5.64 -0.50
C ARG A 318 27.75 4.44 -1.01
N GLU A 319 29.00 4.34 -0.57
CA GLU A 319 29.75 3.09 -0.68
C GLU A 319 29.09 2.00 0.16
N MET A 320 29.04 0.78 -0.39
CA MET A 320 28.50 -0.38 0.30
C MET A 320 29.65 -1.22 0.83
N SER A 321 29.64 -1.51 2.13
CA SER A 321 30.51 -2.56 2.68
C SER A 321 30.05 -3.92 2.18
N PRO A 322 30.90 -4.96 2.17
CA PRO A 322 30.50 -6.31 1.76
C PRO A 322 29.27 -6.83 2.50
N GLU A 323 29.14 -6.52 3.79
CA GLU A 323 28.00 -6.94 4.62
C GLU A 323 26.72 -6.22 4.22
N LEU A 324 26.80 -4.90 3.96
CA LEU A 324 25.65 -4.14 3.46
C LEU A 324 25.25 -4.59 2.05
N ASP A 325 26.22 -4.82 1.16
CA ASP A 325 25.95 -5.27 -0.21
C ASP A 325 25.23 -6.63 -0.22
N GLN A 326 25.68 -7.57 0.63
CA GLN A 326 25.03 -8.85 0.82
C GLN A 326 23.59 -8.70 1.37
N LEU A 327 23.40 -7.87 2.39
CA LEU A 327 22.08 -7.57 2.96
C LEU A 327 21.16 -6.94 1.91
N PHE A 328 21.64 -5.93 1.20
CA PHE A 328 20.91 -5.17 0.20
C PHE A 328 20.49 -6.07 -0.97
N THR A 329 21.42 -6.90 -1.47
CA THR A 329 21.15 -7.91 -2.50
C THR A 329 20.07 -8.87 -2.04
N THR A 330 20.20 -9.40 -0.81
CA THR A 330 19.23 -10.34 -0.23
C THR A 330 17.85 -9.71 -0.05
N LEU A 331 17.77 -8.42 0.28
CA LEU A 331 16.50 -7.72 0.52
C LEU A 331 15.82 -7.21 -0.74
N PHE A 332 16.57 -6.78 -1.75
CA PHE A 332 16.03 -5.98 -2.85
C PHE A 332 16.36 -6.50 -4.24
N LEU A 333 17.37 -7.35 -4.42
CA LEU A 333 17.79 -7.81 -5.76
C LEU A 333 17.46 -9.28 -6.01
N ASP A 334 17.59 -10.14 -5.00
CA ASP A 334 17.17 -11.54 -5.08
C ASP A 334 15.67 -11.67 -4.76
N SER A 335 14.83 -11.84 -5.78
CA SER A 335 13.37 -11.90 -5.61
C SER A 335 12.91 -13.04 -4.69
N TYR A 336 13.59 -14.19 -4.70
CA TYR A 336 13.24 -15.35 -3.87
C TYR A 336 13.69 -15.14 -2.42
N ALA A 337 14.94 -14.72 -2.22
CA ALA A 337 15.47 -14.47 -0.88
C ALA A 337 14.82 -13.23 -0.23
N SER A 338 14.51 -12.18 -1.01
CA SER A 338 13.88 -10.95 -0.56
C SER A 338 12.62 -11.22 0.23
N ARG A 339 11.70 -12.02 -0.33
CA ARG A 339 10.43 -12.33 0.31
C ARG A 339 10.63 -13.04 1.65
N LYS A 340 11.49 -14.06 1.67
CA LYS A 340 11.79 -14.85 2.87
C LYS A 340 12.43 -13.98 3.95
N THR A 341 13.41 -13.17 3.58
CA THR A 341 14.17 -12.31 4.50
C THR A 341 13.28 -11.21 5.07
N LYS A 342 12.50 -10.51 4.24
CA LYS A 342 11.49 -9.53 4.68
C LYS A 342 10.50 -10.12 5.67
N ARG A 343 10.03 -11.35 5.42
CA ARG A 343 9.12 -12.07 6.34
C ARG A 343 9.79 -12.41 7.67
N GLN A 344 11.08 -12.74 7.65
CA GLN A 344 11.85 -12.99 8.88
C GLN A 344 12.08 -11.70 9.66
N ILE A 345 12.41 -10.60 8.98
CA ILE A 345 12.56 -9.27 9.59
C ILE A 345 11.25 -8.87 10.25
N LEU A 346 10.11 -8.95 9.56
CA LEU A 346 8.78 -8.65 10.12
C LEU A 346 8.37 -9.51 11.33
N ARG A 347 9.07 -10.61 11.62
CA ARG A 347 8.80 -11.49 12.77
C ARG A 347 9.87 -11.40 13.85
N SER A 348 10.91 -10.59 13.67
CA SER A 348 12.08 -10.58 14.55
C SER A 348 12.64 -9.17 14.65
N GLN A 349 12.46 -8.57 15.83
CA GLN A 349 13.05 -7.28 16.20
C GLN A 349 14.59 -7.30 16.05
N GLU A 350 15.24 -8.39 16.48
CA GLU A 350 16.69 -8.57 16.33
C GLU A 350 17.14 -8.48 14.86
N LYS A 351 16.42 -9.13 13.93
CA LYS A 351 16.74 -9.07 12.49
C LYS A 351 16.48 -7.69 11.89
N LEU A 352 15.46 -7.00 12.37
CA LEU A 352 15.25 -5.61 12.02
C LEU A 352 16.45 -4.79 12.48
N ASP A 353 16.83 -4.85 13.76
CA ASP A 353 17.92 -4.05 14.34
C ASP A 353 19.27 -4.31 13.67
N MET A 354 19.56 -5.57 13.31
CA MET A 354 20.73 -5.90 12.48
C MET A 354 20.67 -5.18 11.13
N SER A 355 19.52 -5.16 10.48
CA SER A 355 19.35 -4.46 9.19
C SER A 355 19.50 -2.93 9.37
N LEU A 356 18.91 -2.37 10.43
CA LEU A 356 19.01 -0.94 10.74
C LEU A 356 20.42 -0.52 11.14
N SER A 357 21.26 -1.43 11.65
CA SER A 357 22.66 -1.12 11.95
C SER A 357 23.47 -0.66 10.73
N HIS A 358 23.00 -0.99 9.52
CA HIS A 358 23.62 -0.60 8.26
C HIS A 358 23.05 0.67 7.62
N ILE A 359 22.03 1.30 8.21
CA ILE A 359 21.46 2.54 7.69
C ILE A 359 22.53 3.63 7.63
N SER A 360 22.45 4.47 6.58
CA SER A 360 23.37 5.59 6.42
C SER A 360 23.28 6.57 7.59
N PRO A 361 24.40 7.14 8.07
CA PRO A 361 24.39 8.11 9.17
C PRO A 361 23.43 9.29 8.99
N TYR A 362 23.12 9.64 7.74
CA TYR A 362 22.16 10.70 7.42
C TYR A 362 20.72 10.40 7.90
N PHE A 363 20.34 9.12 8.01
CA PHE A 363 19.01 8.68 8.43
C PHE A 363 19.02 7.98 9.81
N GLU A 364 20.08 8.18 10.60
CA GLU A 364 20.25 7.49 11.89
C GLU A 364 19.08 7.74 12.85
N ASP A 365 18.58 8.96 12.90
CA ASP A 365 17.44 9.40 13.70
C ASP A 365 16.10 8.84 13.21
N LEU A 366 16.02 8.36 11.97
CA LEU A 366 14.82 7.76 11.39
C LEU A 366 14.69 6.26 11.68
N LYS A 367 15.63 5.65 12.40
CA LYS A 367 15.55 4.23 12.78
C LYS A 367 14.32 3.93 13.63
N GLU A 368 13.97 4.82 14.56
CA GLU A 368 12.78 4.64 15.40
C GLU A 368 11.50 4.64 14.58
N LEU A 369 11.38 5.52 13.59
CA LEU A 369 10.26 5.51 12.64
C LEU A 369 10.12 4.16 11.92
N ILE A 370 11.23 3.58 11.45
CA ILE A 370 11.22 2.27 10.80
C ILE A 370 10.80 1.16 11.80
N ARG A 371 11.24 1.26 13.06
CA ARG A 371 10.83 0.32 14.13
C ARG A 371 9.34 0.43 14.44
N ASP A 372 8.80 1.64 14.51
CA ASP A 372 7.37 1.88 14.70
C ASP A 372 6.56 1.24 13.58
N TRP A 373 6.86 1.57 12.33
CA TRP A 373 6.17 1.00 11.17
C TRP A 373 6.26 -0.52 11.13
N HIS A 374 7.42 -1.08 11.49
CA HIS A 374 7.60 -2.53 11.60
C HIS A 374 6.68 -3.16 12.66
N ARG A 375 6.65 -2.60 13.88
CA ARG A 375 5.79 -3.11 14.97
C ARG A 375 4.33 -3.18 14.54
N MET A 376 3.90 -2.16 13.81
CA MET A 376 2.52 -2.01 13.36
C MET A 376 2.15 -2.99 12.26
N LEU A 377 3.04 -3.20 11.28
CA LEU A 377 2.87 -4.24 10.27
C LEU A 377 2.83 -5.63 10.89
N GLU A 378 3.62 -5.88 11.94
CA GLU A 378 3.57 -7.15 12.65
C GLU A 378 2.20 -7.39 13.31
N ILE A 379 1.62 -6.37 13.96
CA ILE A 379 0.26 -6.44 14.52
C ILE A 379 -0.75 -6.67 13.39
N ALA A 380 -0.74 -5.85 12.34
CA ALA A 380 -1.66 -5.94 11.22
C ALA A 380 -1.68 -7.37 10.63
N HIS A 381 -0.50 -7.92 10.40
CA HIS A 381 -0.34 -9.24 9.80
C HIS A 381 -0.62 -10.42 10.74
N ARG A 382 -0.66 -10.18 12.05
CA ARG A 382 -1.10 -11.14 13.08
C ARG A 382 -2.62 -11.07 13.27
N TYR A 383 -3.22 -9.89 13.12
CA TYR A 383 -4.65 -9.64 13.29
C TYR A 383 -5.25 -8.98 12.05
N PRO A 384 -5.60 -9.76 11.00
CA PRO A 384 -6.19 -9.22 9.77
C PRO A 384 -7.55 -8.51 9.96
N THR A 385 -8.24 -8.76 11.07
CA THR A 385 -9.47 -8.04 11.46
C THR A 385 -9.22 -6.86 12.40
N GLY A 386 -7.96 -6.65 12.81
CA GLY A 386 -7.51 -5.55 13.67
C GLY A 386 -7.46 -4.20 12.94
N MET A 387 -7.29 -3.12 13.71
CA MET A 387 -7.26 -1.76 13.16
C MET A 387 -6.05 -1.53 12.25
N GLU A 388 -4.87 -2.03 12.62
CA GLU A 388 -3.64 -1.82 11.83
C GLU A 388 -3.73 -2.44 10.43
N TYR A 389 -4.50 -3.53 10.25
CA TYR A 389 -4.68 -4.15 8.93
C TYR A 389 -5.69 -3.38 8.08
N ASN A 390 -6.76 -2.86 8.69
CA ASN A 390 -7.91 -2.30 7.99
C ASN A 390 -7.84 -0.78 7.79
N TYR A 391 -7.10 -0.08 8.67
CA TYR A 391 -6.84 1.36 8.64
C TYR A 391 -5.34 1.67 8.75
N PRO A 392 -4.50 1.07 7.89
CA PRO A 392 -3.05 1.14 8.05
C PRO A 392 -2.49 2.56 7.88
N HIS A 393 -3.15 3.43 7.13
CA HIS A 393 -2.64 4.76 6.80
C HIS A 393 -2.54 5.68 8.01
N GLN A 394 -3.60 5.79 8.81
CA GLN A 394 -3.63 6.69 9.96
C GLN A 394 -2.62 6.27 11.02
N VAL A 395 -2.54 4.96 11.27
CA VAL A 395 -1.55 4.43 12.20
C VAL A 395 -0.13 4.70 11.66
N PHE A 396 0.14 4.55 10.36
CA PHE A 396 1.45 4.87 9.77
C PHE A 396 1.79 6.37 9.83
N LEU A 397 0.83 7.24 9.54
CA LEU A 397 1.00 8.69 9.54
C LEU A 397 1.31 9.22 10.94
N ARG A 398 0.69 8.64 11.98
CA ARG A 398 0.96 8.97 13.38
C ARG A 398 2.41 8.73 13.82
N CYS A 399 3.20 7.96 13.08
CA CYS A 399 4.62 7.81 13.40
C CYS A 399 5.50 8.89 12.73
N ILE A 400 5.00 9.52 11.66
CA ILE A 400 5.72 10.58 10.94
C ILE A 400 5.41 11.96 11.53
N ASP A 401 4.15 12.18 11.92
CA ASP A 401 3.66 13.37 12.62
C ASP A 401 4.24 13.48 14.03
#